data_AF-A0A355F3J3-F1
#
_entry.id   AF-A0A355F3J3-F1
#
_cell.length_a   1.000
_cell.length_b   1.000
_cell.length_c   1.000
_cell.angle_alpha   90.00
_cell.angle_beta   90.00
_cell.angle_gamma   90.00
#
_symmetry.space_group_name_H-M   'P 1'
#
loop_
_entity.id
_entity.type
_entity.pdbx_description
1 polymer ?
#
loop_
_entity_poly.entity_id
_entity_poly.type
_entity_poly.pdbx_seq_one_letter_code
_entity_poly.pdbx_strand_id
1 'polypeptide(L)'
;MMNRAHVPMLPMLLAALLAVSLLAACAATAPGTARGGWAGREENVADASLGADVRLALIEKLGFDALGITVDTAGSRVYLTGRVEKRATQELAEEVALSVPGVARVDSALSLKDGDGAETPVGQAVAGTEQEVQDAALELRVGKNLLGEIGRHALHLEVESTDGVVSVRGRVPDAERKSLALRAAQGTPGVKKVIDLIEVRR
;
A
#
# COMPACT_ATOMS: atom_id res chain seq x y z
N MET A 1 80.84 -40.02 12.84
CA MET A 1 80.89 -39.34 11.53
C MET A 1 79.71 -38.38 11.45
N MET A 2 79.98 -37.13 11.08
CA MET A 2 79.08 -35.95 11.17
C MET A 2 78.64 -35.58 12.59
N ASN A 3 79.50 -34.85 13.31
CA ASN A 3 79.16 -34.23 14.59
C ASN A 3 79.09 -32.71 14.42
N ARG A 4 77.86 -32.19 14.51
CA ARG A 4 77.42 -31.09 15.39
C ARG A 4 78.53 -30.15 15.89
N ALA A 5 78.35 -28.83 15.92
CA ALA A 5 77.16 -28.02 16.01
C ALA A 5 77.58 -26.54 15.91
N HIS A 6 76.62 -25.68 16.23
CA HIS A 6 76.78 -24.41 16.92
C HIS A 6 76.78 -23.14 16.05
N VAL A 7 75.56 -22.60 16.02
CA VAL A 7 75.23 -21.17 16.06
C VAL A 7 76.20 -20.39 16.96
N PRO A 8 76.49 -19.13 16.60
CA PRO A 8 76.22 -18.03 17.54
C PRO A 8 75.56 -16.84 16.83
N MET A 9 74.49 -16.29 17.41
CA MET A 9 74.48 -15.15 18.34
C MET A 9 74.52 -13.78 17.65
N LEU A 10 73.40 -13.07 17.85
CA LEU A 10 73.15 -11.65 17.57
C LEU A 10 74.11 -10.77 18.39
N PRO A 11 74.39 -9.52 17.97
CA PRO A 11 73.70 -8.41 18.65
C PRO A 11 73.51 -7.10 17.84
N MET A 12 72.66 -6.23 18.40
CA MET A 12 72.84 -4.77 18.58
C MET A 12 72.67 -3.74 17.44
N LEU A 13 71.88 -2.70 17.80
CA LEU A 13 72.12 -1.24 17.69
C LEU A 13 71.59 -0.41 16.50
N LEU A 14 71.03 0.76 16.90
CA LEU A 14 70.79 2.05 16.21
C LEU A 14 69.77 2.06 15.05
N ALA A 15 68.61 2.70 15.14
CA ALA A 15 68.28 4.13 15.30
C ALA A 15 68.47 5.00 14.03
N ALA A 16 67.39 5.73 13.70
CA ALA A 16 67.27 6.98 12.92
C ALA A 16 66.69 6.93 11.48
N LEU A 17 65.45 7.43 11.41
CA LEU A 17 64.85 8.38 10.45
C LEU A 17 64.99 8.25 8.92
N LEU A 18 63.82 8.46 8.29
CA LEU A 18 63.48 9.12 7.00
C LEU A 18 63.07 8.26 5.79
N ALA A 19 61.93 8.69 5.23
CA ALA A 19 61.45 8.57 3.85
C ALA A 19 60.57 7.36 3.44
N VAL A 20 59.25 7.58 3.54
CA VAL A 20 58.26 7.52 2.44
C VAL A 20 58.39 6.38 1.42
N SER A 21 57.43 5.45 1.41
CA SER A 21 56.51 5.26 0.27
C SER A 21 55.51 4.12 0.52
N LEU A 22 54.22 4.47 0.46
CA LEU A 22 53.10 3.68 -0.07
C LEU A 22 53.13 2.15 0.12
N LEU A 23 52.37 1.66 1.10
CA LEU A 23 51.53 0.49 0.87
C LEU A 23 50.27 0.60 1.72
N ALA A 24 49.18 0.94 1.03
CA ALA A 24 47.84 0.97 1.57
C ALA A 24 47.45 -0.43 2.09
N ALA A 25 47.14 -0.52 3.38
CA ALA A 25 46.39 -1.63 3.95
C ALA A 25 45.28 -1.02 4.82
N CYS A 26 44.07 -1.06 4.25
CA CYS A 26 42.81 -0.65 4.85
C CYS A 26 42.60 -1.28 6.23
N ALA A 27 42.29 -0.44 7.22
CA ALA A 27 41.43 -0.81 8.35
C ALA A 27 40.77 0.45 8.94
N ALA A 28 40.13 1.26 8.09
CA ALA A 28 39.13 2.21 8.54
C ALA A 28 37.78 1.47 8.55
N THR A 29 37.48 0.81 9.67
CA THR A 29 36.12 0.36 9.97
C THR A 29 35.26 1.58 10.30
N ALA A 30 34.76 2.24 9.26
CA ALA A 30 33.57 3.06 9.39
C ALA A 30 32.37 2.11 9.32
N PRO A 31 31.43 2.12 10.28
CA PRO A 31 30.13 1.51 10.05
C PRO A 31 29.40 2.39 9.04
N GLY A 32 29.54 2.04 7.76
CA GLY A 32 28.64 2.48 6.72
C GLY A 32 27.28 1.89 7.01
N THR A 33 26.40 2.68 7.61
CA THR A 33 24.96 2.44 7.64
C THR A 33 24.36 2.66 6.26
N ALA A 34 24.77 1.83 5.31
CA ALA A 34 23.96 1.54 4.14
C ALA A 34 22.86 0.57 4.58
N ARG A 35 21.72 1.11 4.99
CA ARG A 35 20.45 0.38 5.00
C ARG A 35 19.33 1.26 4.49
N GLY A 36 19.49 1.71 3.24
CA GLY A 36 18.35 2.01 2.38
C GLY A 36 17.63 0.69 2.05
N GLY A 37 16.31 0.68 2.16
CA GLY A 37 15.47 -0.49 1.83
C GLY A 37 14.52 -0.96 2.94
N TRP A 38 13.89 -0.03 3.65
CA TRP A 38 12.80 -0.34 4.59
C TRP A 38 11.72 0.75 4.69
N ALA A 39 11.97 1.98 4.21
CA ALA A 39 10.95 3.05 4.19
C ALA A 39 9.77 2.78 3.23
N GLY A 40 9.98 2.18 2.06
CA GLY A 40 8.89 1.98 1.09
C GLY A 40 7.94 0.81 1.36
N ARG A 41 8.13 0.01 2.42
CA ARG A 41 7.36 -1.23 2.63
C ARG A 41 6.13 -1.05 3.53
N GLU A 42 6.21 -0.14 4.50
CA GLU A 42 5.09 0.26 5.35
C GLU A 42 4.25 1.35 4.70
N GLU A 43 4.89 2.23 3.93
CA GLU A 43 4.27 3.32 3.18
C GLU A 43 3.12 2.82 2.29
N ASN A 44 3.34 1.75 1.52
CA ASN A 44 2.28 1.22 0.64
C ASN A 44 1.03 0.69 1.36
N VAL A 45 1.16 0.13 2.58
CA VAL A 45 0.01 -0.38 3.32
C VAL A 45 -0.71 0.76 4.04
N ALA A 46 0.06 1.69 4.62
CA ALA A 46 -0.48 2.91 5.22
C ALA A 46 -1.23 3.74 4.18
N ASP A 47 -0.64 3.95 3.01
CA ASP A 47 -1.25 4.65 1.88
C ASP A 47 -2.51 3.92 1.41
N ALA A 48 -2.45 2.60 1.21
CA ALA A 48 -3.64 1.82 0.83
C ALA A 48 -4.77 1.94 1.86
N SER A 49 -4.45 1.93 3.17
CA SER A 49 -5.46 2.11 4.22
C SER A 49 -6.03 3.52 4.24
N LEU A 50 -5.20 4.54 4.06
CA LEU A 50 -5.61 5.95 4.00
C LEU A 50 -6.46 6.23 2.77
N GLY A 51 -6.07 5.69 1.61
CA GLY A 51 -6.86 5.74 0.38
C GLY A 51 -8.22 5.05 0.52
N ALA A 52 -8.29 3.92 1.24
CA ALA A 52 -9.55 3.25 1.55
C ALA A 52 -10.45 4.11 2.45
N ASP A 53 -9.89 4.76 3.48
CA ASP A 53 -10.65 5.64 4.37
C ASP A 53 -11.17 6.89 3.63
N VAL A 54 -10.36 7.49 2.76
CA VAL A 54 -10.79 8.59 1.89
C VAL A 54 -11.91 8.15 0.96
N ARG A 55 -11.76 6.99 0.29
CA ARG A 55 -12.81 6.45 -0.58
C ARG A 55 -14.12 6.18 0.16
N LEU A 56 -14.05 5.63 1.37
CA LEU A 56 -15.23 5.37 2.18
C LEU A 56 -15.94 6.67 2.58
N ALA A 57 -15.17 7.68 3.04
CA ALA A 57 -15.72 8.99 3.37
C ALA A 57 -16.39 9.65 2.17
N LEU A 58 -15.79 9.52 0.97
CA LEU A 58 -16.37 10.03 -0.26
C LEU A 58 -17.70 9.32 -0.59
N ILE A 59 -17.76 8.00 -0.51
CA ILE A 59 -18.99 7.26 -0.79
C ILE A 59 -20.08 7.58 0.23
N GLU A 60 -19.74 7.74 1.50
CA GLU A 60 -20.70 8.12 2.55
C GLU A 60 -21.30 9.52 2.35
N LYS A 61 -20.54 10.44 1.74
CA LYS A 61 -20.97 11.85 1.55
C LYS A 61 -21.53 12.16 0.17
N LEU A 62 -20.95 11.55 -0.86
CA LEU A 62 -21.27 11.80 -2.27
C LEU A 62 -22.08 10.66 -2.90
N GLY A 63 -22.16 9.50 -2.26
CA GLY A 63 -22.92 8.36 -2.76
C GLY A 63 -22.46 7.91 -4.13
N PHE A 64 -23.38 7.89 -5.09
CA PHE A 64 -23.11 7.48 -6.49
C PHE A 64 -22.04 8.34 -7.16
N ASP A 65 -21.99 9.64 -6.84
CA ASP A 65 -21.03 10.56 -7.44
C ASP A 65 -19.56 10.18 -7.12
N ALA A 66 -19.32 9.46 -6.02
CA ALA A 66 -17.99 8.99 -5.64
C ALA A 66 -17.47 7.86 -6.55
N LEU A 67 -18.35 7.12 -7.23
CA LEU A 67 -17.95 5.99 -8.09
C LEU A 67 -17.16 6.44 -9.33
N GLY A 68 -17.35 7.69 -9.77
CA GLY A 68 -16.57 8.29 -10.85
C GLY A 68 -15.20 8.85 -10.42
N ILE A 69 -14.88 8.78 -9.12
CA ILE A 69 -13.69 9.36 -8.52
C ILE A 69 -12.70 8.25 -8.14
N THR A 70 -11.53 8.29 -8.77
CA THR A 70 -10.37 7.47 -8.40
C THR A 70 -9.53 8.23 -7.37
N VAL A 71 -9.11 7.52 -6.33
CA VAL A 71 -8.33 8.07 -5.23
C VAL A 71 -7.01 7.33 -5.18
N ASP A 72 -5.93 8.07 -5.38
CA ASP A 72 -4.57 7.59 -5.20
C ASP A 72 -3.93 8.31 -4.02
N THR A 73 -3.08 7.60 -3.28
CA THR A 73 -2.46 8.12 -2.07
C THR A 73 -0.97 7.83 -2.09
N ALA A 74 -0.18 8.83 -1.68
CA ALA A 74 1.27 8.72 -1.56
C ALA A 74 1.72 9.49 -0.31
N GLY A 75 1.95 8.75 0.76
CA GLY A 75 2.15 9.31 2.10
C GLY A 75 0.94 10.13 2.56
N SER A 76 1.17 11.39 2.92
CA SER A 76 0.11 12.29 3.39
C SER A 76 -0.57 13.11 2.28
N ARG A 77 -0.33 12.78 1.01
CA ARG A 77 -0.94 13.43 -0.16
C ARG A 77 -1.95 12.52 -0.82
N VAL A 78 -3.13 13.07 -1.11
CA VAL A 78 -4.21 12.40 -1.83
C VAL A 78 -4.34 13.03 -3.21
N TYR A 79 -4.39 12.20 -4.23
CA TYR A 79 -4.68 12.60 -5.61
C TYR A 79 -6.09 12.13 -5.96
N LEU A 80 -6.98 13.08 -6.24
CA LEU A 80 -8.34 12.79 -6.72
C LEU A 80 -8.35 12.94 -8.23
N THR A 81 -8.58 11.85 -8.94
CA THR A 81 -8.69 11.83 -10.41
C THR A 81 -10.03 11.26 -10.83
N GLY A 82 -10.50 11.60 -12.02
CA GLY A 82 -11.77 11.10 -12.53
C GLY A 82 -12.70 12.21 -12.98
N ARG A 83 -13.98 11.87 -13.07
CA ARG A 83 -14.97 12.71 -13.75
C ARG A 83 -16.21 12.87 -12.90
N VAL A 84 -16.57 14.12 -12.64
CA VAL A 84 -17.69 14.51 -11.78
C VAL A 84 -18.73 15.29 -12.56
N GLU A 85 -20.00 15.12 -12.19
CA GLU A 85 -21.12 15.74 -12.93
C GLU A 85 -21.35 17.20 -12.56
N LYS A 86 -20.96 17.60 -11.34
CA LYS A 86 -21.21 18.93 -10.80
C LYS A 86 -19.97 19.49 -10.14
N ARG A 87 -19.81 20.82 -10.23
CA ARG A 87 -18.76 21.55 -9.51
C ARG A 87 -18.92 21.44 -7.99
N ALA A 88 -20.15 21.42 -7.48
CA ALA A 88 -20.41 21.20 -6.07
C ALA A 88 -19.88 19.82 -5.60
N THR A 89 -19.99 18.78 -6.42
CA THR A 89 -19.45 17.44 -6.15
C THR A 89 -17.92 17.47 -6.11
N GLN A 90 -17.27 18.24 -7.00
CA GLN A 90 -15.82 18.43 -6.97
C GLN A 90 -15.36 19.09 -5.66
N GLU A 91 -15.97 20.21 -5.29
CA GLU A 91 -15.61 20.97 -4.08
C GLU A 91 -15.86 20.15 -2.81
N LEU A 92 -16.98 19.42 -2.77
CA LEU A 92 -17.30 18.51 -1.67
C LEU A 92 -16.32 17.34 -1.57
N ALA A 93 -15.89 16.76 -2.70
CA ALA A 93 -14.91 15.67 -2.69
C ALA A 93 -13.56 16.12 -2.12
N GLU A 94 -13.11 17.33 -2.45
CA GLU A 94 -11.89 17.91 -1.89
C GLU A 94 -12.01 18.15 -0.39
N GLU A 95 -13.13 18.73 0.07
CA GLU A 95 -13.40 18.98 1.48
C GLU A 95 -13.46 17.67 2.29
N VAL A 96 -14.17 16.67 1.77
CA VAL A 96 -14.31 15.36 2.41
C VAL A 96 -12.96 14.66 2.48
N ALA A 97 -12.16 14.69 1.41
CA ALA A 97 -10.81 14.10 1.44
C ALA A 97 -9.90 14.80 2.46
N LEU A 98 -9.97 16.14 2.58
CA LEU A 98 -9.22 16.89 3.59
C LEU A 98 -9.69 16.60 5.02
N SER A 99 -10.93 16.19 5.21
CA SER A 99 -11.48 15.86 6.53
C SER A 99 -10.97 14.54 7.11
N VAL A 100 -10.32 13.70 6.29
CA VAL A 100 -9.82 12.39 6.73
C VAL A 100 -8.52 12.53 7.53
N PRO A 101 -8.43 11.92 8.73
CA PRO A 101 -7.21 11.97 9.55
C PRO A 101 -6.00 11.39 8.80
N GLY A 102 -4.90 12.16 8.75
CA GLY A 102 -3.66 11.76 8.07
C GLY A 102 -3.47 12.38 6.69
N VAL A 103 -4.49 13.04 6.14
CA VAL A 103 -4.39 13.80 4.89
C VAL A 103 -3.82 15.19 5.18
N ALA A 104 -2.65 15.51 4.62
CA ALA A 104 -2.02 16.83 4.74
C ALA A 104 -2.30 17.73 3.53
N ARG A 105 -2.52 17.13 2.36
CA ARG A 105 -2.79 17.85 1.12
C ARG A 105 -3.61 16.99 0.16
N VAL A 106 -4.54 17.65 -0.53
CA VAL A 106 -5.34 17.04 -1.61
C VAL A 106 -5.01 17.78 -2.89
N ASP A 107 -4.60 17.02 -3.91
CA ASP A 107 -4.39 17.51 -5.27
C ASP A 107 -5.52 16.93 -6.13
N SER A 108 -6.44 17.79 -6.54
CA SER A 108 -7.63 17.42 -7.31
C SER A 108 -7.41 17.69 -8.80
N ALA A 109 -7.54 16.64 -9.61
CA ALA A 109 -7.53 16.67 -11.06
C ALA A 109 -8.87 16.17 -11.62
N LEU A 110 -9.97 16.47 -10.92
CA LEU A 110 -11.31 16.10 -11.34
C LEU A 110 -11.77 16.94 -12.52
N SER A 111 -12.26 16.28 -13.56
CA SER A 111 -12.83 16.94 -14.74
C SER A 111 -14.34 16.99 -14.65
N LEU A 112 -14.93 18.16 -14.92
CA LEU A 112 -16.37 18.29 -15.06
C LEU A 112 -16.84 17.61 -16.35
N LYS A 113 -17.92 16.83 -16.28
CA LYS A 113 -18.70 16.53 -17.49
C LYS A 113 -19.36 17.83 -17.90
N ASP A 114 -18.79 18.53 -18.86
CA ASP A 114 -19.51 19.57 -19.58
C ASP A 114 -20.72 18.91 -20.25
N GLY A 115 -21.91 19.33 -19.83
CA GLY A 115 -23.15 18.84 -20.42
C GLY A 115 -23.30 19.34 -21.84
N ASP A 116 -22.91 18.51 -22.81
CA ASP A 116 -23.59 18.40 -24.10
C ASP A 116 -23.39 17.00 -24.67
N GLY A 117 -24.51 16.36 -25.02
CA GLY A 117 -24.63 14.93 -25.25
C GLY A 117 -23.77 14.39 -26.39
N ALA A 118 -23.05 13.31 -26.08
CA ALA A 118 -22.82 12.20 -27.00
C ALA A 118 -22.98 10.90 -26.20
N GLU A 119 -24.25 10.48 -26.06
CA GLU A 119 -24.56 9.09 -25.77
C GLU A 119 -23.99 8.23 -26.91
N THR A 120 -22.83 7.61 -26.67
CA THR A 120 -22.46 6.43 -27.44
C THR A 120 -23.16 5.22 -26.80
N PRO A 121 -23.98 4.45 -27.54
CA PRO A 121 -24.74 3.33 -27.00
C PRO A 121 -23.88 2.07 -26.78
N VAL A 122 -22.76 2.20 -26.07
CA VAL A 122 -21.90 1.08 -25.63
C VAL A 122 -21.40 1.26 -24.18
N GLY A 123 -22.06 2.07 -23.35
CA GLY A 123 -21.75 2.18 -21.91
C GLY A 123 -22.98 2.14 -21.01
N GLN A 124 -24.09 1.59 -21.51
CA GLN A 124 -25.37 1.51 -20.83
C GLN A 124 -25.41 0.31 -19.88
N ALA A 125 -24.55 0.38 -18.87
CA ALA A 125 -24.57 -0.27 -17.57
C ALA A 125 -23.42 0.45 -16.86
N VAL A 126 -23.63 1.44 -16.00
CA VAL A 126 -24.26 1.26 -14.70
C VAL A 126 -24.74 2.64 -14.23
N ALA A 127 -26.03 2.94 -14.36
CA ALA A 127 -26.65 3.99 -13.54
C ALA A 127 -26.93 3.33 -12.19
N GLY A 128 -25.95 3.43 -11.30
CA GLY A 128 -25.92 2.58 -10.12
C GLY A 128 -27.02 2.95 -9.15
N THR A 129 -27.81 1.94 -8.79
CA THR A 129 -28.88 2.09 -7.81
C THR A 129 -28.30 2.38 -6.43
N GLU A 130 -29.11 2.87 -5.49
CA GLU A 130 -28.69 3.06 -4.08
C GLU A 130 -28.10 1.78 -3.48
N GLN A 131 -28.55 0.61 -3.96
CA GLN A 131 -28.06 -0.69 -3.56
C GLN A 131 -26.62 -0.94 -4.02
N GLU A 132 -26.28 -0.54 -5.24
CA GLU A 132 -24.92 -0.70 -5.78
C GLU A 132 -23.92 0.21 -5.07
N VAL A 133 -24.36 1.41 -4.68
CA VAL A 133 -23.53 2.31 -3.84
C VAL A 133 -23.28 1.67 -2.47
N GLN A 134 -24.30 1.04 -1.88
CA GLN A 134 -24.18 0.33 -0.62
C GLN A 134 -23.27 -0.90 -0.73
N ASP A 135 -23.38 -1.67 -1.81
CA ASP A 135 -22.53 -2.82 -2.08
C ASP A 135 -21.07 -2.40 -2.29
N ALA A 136 -20.81 -1.33 -3.05
CA ALA A 136 -19.46 -0.78 -3.21
C ALA A 136 -18.88 -0.28 -1.88
N ALA A 137 -19.69 0.38 -1.04
CA ALA A 137 -19.27 0.77 0.31
C ALA A 137 -18.94 -0.45 1.18
N LEU A 138 -19.74 -1.51 1.06
CA LEU A 138 -19.55 -2.76 1.79
C LEU A 138 -18.27 -3.48 1.35
N GLU A 139 -18.01 -3.57 0.04
CA GLU A 139 -16.77 -4.11 -0.53
C GLU A 139 -15.54 -3.39 0.02
N LEU A 140 -15.54 -2.06 0.02
CA LEU A 140 -14.43 -1.27 0.55
C LEU A 140 -14.23 -1.48 2.04
N ARG A 141 -15.32 -1.57 2.82
CA ARG A 141 -15.24 -1.84 4.25
C ARG A 141 -14.65 -3.22 4.54
N VAL A 142 -15.06 -4.23 3.77
CA VAL A 142 -14.47 -5.57 3.84
C VAL A 142 -13.01 -5.53 3.44
N GLY A 143 -12.67 -4.88 2.34
CA GLY A 143 -11.29 -4.71 1.87
C GLY A 143 -10.39 -4.05 2.91
N LYS A 144 -10.87 -3.01 3.60
CA LYS A 144 -10.15 -2.37 4.70
C LYS A 144 -9.92 -3.33 5.87
N ASN A 145 -10.93 -4.08 6.28
CA ASN A 145 -10.78 -5.07 7.36
C ASN A 145 -9.78 -6.16 6.98
N LEU A 146 -9.80 -6.62 5.72
CA LEU A 146 -8.78 -7.53 5.20
C LEU A 146 -7.38 -6.92 5.26
N LEU A 147 -7.22 -5.66 4.84
CA LEU A 147 -5.95 -4.94 4.93
C LEU A 147 -5.43 -4.85 6.37
N GLY A 148 -6.31 -4.60 7.35
CA GLY A 148 -5.94 -4.59 8.76
C GLY A 148 -5.50 -5.96 9.29
N GLU A 149 -6.20 -7.02 8.90
CA GLU A 149 -6.01 -8.37 9.46
C GLU A 149 -4.87 -9.16 8.79
N ILE A 150 -4.72 -9.04 7.47
CA ILE A 150 -3.72 -9.81 6.70
C ILE A 150 -2.71 -8.91 5.96
N GLY A 151 -2.76 -7.60 6.16
CA GLY A 151 -1.82 -6.64 5.60
C GLY A 151 -1.81 -6.67 4.08
N ARG A 152 -0.60 -6.59 3.51
CA ARG A 152 -0.35 -6.63 2.05
C ARG A 152 -0.93 -7.83 1.32
N HIS A 153 -1.30 -8.92 2.01
CA HIS A 153 -1.90 -10.08 1.37
C HIS A 153 -3.34 -9.82 0.93
N ALA A 154 -4.02 -8.84 1.54
CA ALA A 154 -5.34 -8.38 1.10
C ALA A 154 -5.29 -7.75 -0.30
N LEU A 155 -4.14 -7.16 -0.70
CA LEU A 155 -3.95 -6.59 -2.04
C LEU A 155 -3.92 -7.66 -3.15
N HIS A 156 -3.81 -8.94 -2.78
CA HIS A 156 -3.90 -10.07 -3.69
C HIS A 156 -5.28 -10.76 -3.64
N LEU A 157 -6.21 -10.17 -2.88
CA LEU A 157 -7.58 -10.60 -2.77
C LEU A 157 -8.49 -9.56 -3.43
N GLU A 158 -9.46 -10.07 -4.17
CA GLU A 158 -10.53 -9.32 -4.78
C GLU A 158 -11.80 -9.59 -3.98
N VAL A 159 -12.55 -8.53 -3.70
CA VAL A 159 -13.78 -8.58 -2.91
C VAL A 159 -14.90 -8.03 -3.78
N GLU A 160 -15.96 -8.79 -3.92
CA GLU A 160 -17.19 -8.38 -4.60
C GLU A 160 -18.38 -8.57 -3.65
N SER A 161 -19.34 -7.65 -3.67
CA SER A 161 -20.57 -7.71 -2.89
C SER A 161 -21.79 -7.58 -3.79
N THR A 162 -22.84 -8.34 -3.46
CA THR A 162 -24.16 -8.14 -4.03
C THR A 162 -25.21 -8.42 -2.97
N ASP A 163 -26.06 -7.43 -2.67
CA ASP A 163 -27.13 -7.51 -1.66
C ASP A 163 -26.64 -7.96 -0.26
N GLY A 164 -25.40 -7.61 0.09
CA GLY A 164 -24.75 -8.01 1.34
C GLY A 164 -24.19 -9.44 1.35
N VAL A 165 -24.17 -10.13 0.21
CA VAL A 165 -23.41 -11.39 0.03
C VAL A 165 -22.05 -11.03 -0.54
N VAL A 166 -21.00 -11.31 0.23
CA VAL A 166 -19.63 -10.96 -0.13
C VAL A 166 -18.90 -12.19 -0.64
N SER A 167 -18.26 -12.11 -1.79
CA SER A 167 -17.32 -13.10 -2.28
C SER A 167 -15.89 -12.57 -2.13
N VAL A 168 -14.98 -13.44 -1.66
CA VAL A 168 -13.56 -13.10 -1.53
C VAL A 168 -12.77 -14.10 -2.35
N ARG A 169 -12.09 -13.62 -3.39
CA ARG A 169 -11.31 -14.41 -4.32
C ARG A 169 -9.85 -13.99 -4.27
N GLY A 170 -8.95 -14.92 -4.55
CA GLY A 170 -7.55 -14.60 -4.77
C GLY A 170 -6.64 -15.64 -4.15
N ARG A 171 -5.39 -15.27 -3.90
CA ARG A 171 -4.39 -16.22 -3.44
C ARG A 171 -3.64 -15.73 -2.21
N VAL A 172 -3.65 -16.55 -1.17
CA VAL A 172 -2.87 -16.34 0.06
C VAL A 172 -1.76 -17.39 0.17
N PRO A 173 -0.65 -17.07 0.86
CA PRO A 173 0.48 -17.97 0.99
C PRO A 173 0.31 -19.09 2.02
N ASP A 174 -0.67 -19.00 2.93
CA ASP A 174 -0.86 -19.98 4.01
C ASP A 174 -2.33 -20.03 4.47
N ALA A 175 -2.70 -21.12 5.17
CA ALA A 175 -4.06 -21.35 5.65
C ALA A 175 -4.46 -20.40 6.81
N GLU A 176 -3.47 -19.90 7.56
CA GLU A 176 -3.72 -18.95 8.65
C GLU A 176 -4.27 -17.63 8.10
N ARG A 177 -3.63 -17.07 7.07
CA ARG A 177 -4.11 -15.87 6.37
C ARG A 177 -5.47 -16.07 5.72
N LYS A 178 -5.74 -17.26 5.17
CA LYS A 178 -7.09 -17.60 4.68
C LYS A 178 -8.12 -17.49 5.82
N SER A 179 -7.82 -18.08 6.98
CA SER A 179 -8.73 -18.04 8.13
C SER A 179 -8.94 -16.62 8.69
N LEU A 180 -7.90 -15.79 8.69
CA LEU A 180 -7.97 -14.39 9.09
C LEU A 180 -8.81 -13.58 8.11
N ALA A 181 -8.59 -13.77 6.81
CA ALA A 181 -9.37 -13.11 5.77
C ALA A 181 -10.88 -13.39 5.90
N LEU A 182 -11.26 -14.65 6.08
CA LEU A 182 -12.67 -15.04 6.23
C LEU A 182 -13.30 -14.46 7.50
N ARG A 183 -12.57 -14.44 8.61
CA ARG A 183 -13.04 -13.82 9.86
C ARG A 183 -13.22 -12.31 9.70
N ALA A 184 -12.27 -11.63 9.07
CA ALA A 184 -12.33 -10.20 8.80
C ALA A 184 -13.55 -9.84 7.94
N ALA A 185 -13.79 -10.60 6.87
CA ALA A 185 -14.94 -10.41 6.00
C ALA A 185 -16.26 -10.65 6.75
N GLN A 186 -16.38 -11.75 7.50
CA GLN A 186 -17.58 -12.08 8.28
C GLN A 186 -17.87 -11.07 9.39
N GLY A 187 -16.83 -10.50 10.01
CA GLY A 187 -16.97 -9.50 11.07
C GLY A 187 -17.36 -8.10 10.57
N THR A 188 -17.46 -7.90 9.25
CA THR A 188 -17.76 -6.58 8.68
C THR A 188 -19.25 -6.25 8.78
N PRO A 189 -19.65 -5.10 9.36
CA PRO A 189 -21.05 -4.69 9.43
C PRO A 189 -21.68 -4.54 8.03
N GLY A 190 -22.82 -5.22 7.83
CA GLY A 190 -23.54 -5.27 6.55
C GLY A 190 -23.39 -6.59 5.81
N VAL A 191 -22.43 -7.44 6.20
CA VAL A 191 -22.23 -8.76 5.59
C VAL A 191 -23.26 -9.76 6.10
N LYS A 192 -24.04 -10.34 5.19
CA LYS A 192 -25.01 -11.41 5.48
C LYS A 192 -24.40 -12.79 5.30
N LYS A 193 -23.55 -12.95 4.29
CA LYS A 193 -22.90 -14.22 3.93
C LYS A 193 -21.56 -13.95 3.26
N VAL A 194 -20.59 -14.82 3.51
CA VAL A 194 -19.29 -14.82 2.83
C VAL A 194 -19.14 -16.08 1.98
N ILE A 195 -18.75 -15.90 0.72
CA ILE A 195 -18.37 -16.95 -0.22
C ILE A 195 -16.84 -16.97 -0.30
N ASP A 196 -16.27 -18.08 0.16
CA ASP A 196 -14.82 -18.31 0.13
C ASP A 196 -14.37 -18.86 -1.22
N LEU A 197 -13.65 -18.03 -1.98
CA LEU A 197 -12.99 -18.40 -3.24
C LEU A 197 -11.47 -18.21 -3.12
N ILE A 198 -10.93 -18.25 -1.89
CA ILE A 198 -9.51 -18.03 -1.61
C ILE A 198 -8.71 -19.32 -1.80
N GLU A 199 -7.68 -19.25 -2.64
CA GLU A 199 -6.70 -20.31 -2.86
C GLU A 199 -5.49 -20.15 -1.93
N VAL A 200 -5.02 -21.25 -1.34
CA VAL A 200 -3.78 -21.28 -0.56
C VAL A 200 -2.66 -21.82 -1.45
N ARG A 201 -1.53 -21.09 -1.57
CA ARG A 201 -0.33 -21.63 -2.22
C ARG A 201 0.15 -22.86 -1.46
N ARG A 202 0.27 -23.98 -2.17
CA ARG A 202 0.91 -25.21 -1.68
C ARG A 202 2.42 -25.15 -1.86
#